data_AF-A0A078A4N5-F1
#
_entry.id   AF-A0A078A4N5-F1
#
_cell.length_a   1.000
_cell.length_b   1.000
_cell.length_c   1.000
_cell.angle_alpha   90.00
_cell.angle_beta   90.00
_cell.angle_gamma   90.00
#
_symmetry.space_group_name_H-M   'P 1'
#
loop_
_entity.id
_entity.type
_entity.pdbx_description
1 polymer ?
#
loop_
_entity_poly.entity_id
_entity_poly.type
_entity_poly.pdbx_seq_one_letter_code
_entity_poly.pdbx_strand_id
1 'polypeptide(L)' 'MPQAINLLSLYDIHFTEEIAETAVTIEGNALLKAKTVAEKFDTNCFADDSGLLVDALDGAPGKTEKPTSKP' A
#
# COMPACT_ATOMS: atom_id res chain seq x y z
N MET A 1 -12.44 8.63 -17.75
CA MET A 1 -11.19 7.90 -18.05
C MET A 1 -11.08 7.69 -19.56
N PRO A 2 -9.87 7.57 -20.12
CA PRO A 2 -9.70 7.23 -21.54
C PRO A 2 -10.40 5.90 -21.85
N GLN A 3 -11.07 5.78 -23.00
CA GLN A 3 -11.78 4.54 -23.39
C GLN A 3 -10.87 3.31 -23.49
N ALA A 4 -9.56 3.52 -23.66
CA ALA A 4 -8.57 2.45 -23.76
C ALA A 4 -8.14 1.85 -22.42
N ILE A 5 -8.58 2.41 -21.28
CA ILE A 5 -8.18 1.94 -19.94
C ILE A 5 -9.43 1.45 -19.20
N ASN A 6 -9.43 0.17 -18.85
CA ASN A 6 -10.44 -0.42 -17.97
C ASN A 6 -9.88 -0.52 -16.55
N LEU A 7 -10.59 0.05 -15.58
CA LEU A 7 -10.18 0.00 -14.18
C LEU A 7 -10.93 -1.12 -13.48
N LEU A 8 -10.19 -2.08 -12.94
CA LEU A 8 -10.74 -3.24 -12.24
C LEU A 8 -10.45 -3.13 -10.74
N SER A 9 -11.41 -3.53 -9.93
CA SER A 9 -11.23 -3.74 -8.49
C SER A 9 -10.73 -5.15 -8.18
N LEU A 10 -10.32 -5.40 -6.93
CA LEU A 10 -9.96 -6.75 -6.48
C LEU A 10 -11.12 -7.75 -6.61
N TYR A 11 -12.36 -7.27 -6.47
CA TYR A 11 -13.55 -8.08 -6.65
C TYR A 11 -13.69 -8.57 -8.10
N ASP A 12 -13.45 -7.69 -9.08
CA ASP A 12 -13.58 -8.02 -10.51
C ASP A 12 -12.57 -9.10 -10.94
N ILE A 13 -11.38 -9.13 -10.31
CA ILE A 13 -10.33 -10.12 -10.56
C ILE A 13 -10.38 -11.31 -9.59
N HIS A 14 -11.41 -11.40 -8.75
CA HIS A 14 -11.64 -12.50 -7.81
C HIS A 14 -10.47 -12.71 -6.83
N PHE A 15 -9.77 -11.63 -6.45
CA PHE A 15 -8.73 -11.68 -5.43
C PHE A 15 -9.34 -11.46 -4.04
N THR A 16 -9.34 -12.51 -3.21
CA THR A 16 -9.95 -12.52 -1.87
C THR A 16 -8.95 -12.75 -0.73
N GLU A 17 -7.67 -12.90 -1.06
CA GLU A 17 -6.60 -13.09 -0.09
C GLU A 17 -6.26 -11.76 0.59
N GLU A 18 -5.95 -11.80 1.90
CA GLU A 18 -5.36 -10.65 2.57
C GLU A 18 -3.86 -10.57 2.26
N ILE A 19 -3.39 -9.36 1.97
CA ILE A 19 -1.98 -9.08 1.77
C ILE A 19 -1.41 -8.61 3.11
N ALA A 20 -0.45 -9.37 3.64
CA ALA A 20 0.17 -9.05 4.93
C ALA A 20 0.95 -7.72 4.87
N GLU A 21 0.70 -6.84 5.83
CA GLU A 21 1.38 -5.54 5.95
C GLU A 21 2.69 -5.65 6.75
N THR A 22 3.73 -6.13 6.09
CA THR A 22 5.04 -6.39 6.72
C THR A 22 6.03 -5.23 6.59
N ALA A 23 5.71 -4.20 5.79
CA ALA A 23 6.58 -3.04 5.65
C ALA A 23 6.47 -2.10 6.86
N VAL A 24 7.58 -1.42 7.16
CA VAL A 24 7.70 -0.48 8.28
C VAL A 24 7.22 0.94 7.94
N THR A 25 6.89 1.20 6.67
CA THR A 25 6.34 2.48 6.20
C THR A 25 4.99 2.29 5.53
N ILE A 26 4.15 3.34 5.53
CA ILE A 26 2.87 3.39 4.82
C ILE A 26 3.13 3.20 3.31
N GLU A 27 4.12 3.92 2.75
CA GLU A 27 4.49 3.83 1.35
C GLU A 27 4.99 2.42 0.98
N GLY A 28 5.70 1.76 1.89
CA GLY A 28 6.18 0.40 1.72
C GLY A 28 5.03 -0.61 1.65
N ASN A 29 3.99 -0.44 2.47
CA ASN A 29 2.82 -1.31 2.43
C ASN A 29 1.97 -1.06 1.18
N ALA A 30 1.81 0.19 0.73
CA ALA A 30 1.18 0.50 -0.55
C ALA A 30 1.91 -0.18 -1.72
N LEU A 31 3.25 -0.06 -1.77
CA LEU A 31 4.06 -0.73 -2.80
C LEU A 31 3.94 -2.26 -2.74
N LEU A 32 3.97 -2.83 -1.55
CA LEU A 32 3.81 -4.27 -1.33
C LEU A 32 2.45 -4.76 -1.88
N LYS A 33 1.36 -4.08 -1.51
CA LYS A 33 0.00 -4.38 -1.98
C LYS A 33 -0.08 -4.34 -3.51
N ALA A 34 0.42 -3.27 -4.14
CA ALA A 34 0.42 -3.13 -5.59
C ALA A 34 1.25 -4.22 -6.29
N LYS A 35 2.46 -4.51 -5.79
CA LYS A 35 3.34 -5.55 -6.37
C LYS A 35 2.73 -6.94 -6.29
N THR A 36 2.17 -7.32 -5.14
CA THR A 36 1.57 -8.64 -4.97
C THR A 36 0.44 -8.89 -5.98
N VAL A 37 -0.44 -7.90 -6.19
CA VAL A 37 -1.51 -8.03 -7.18
C VAL A 37 -0.94 -8.02 -8.61
N ALA A 38 0.02 -7.12 -8.87
CA ALA A 38 0.62 -7.02 -10.20
C ALA A 38 1.34 -8.31 -10.64
N GLU A 39 2.13 -8.91 -9.74
CA GLU A 39 2.86 -10.15 -9.99
C GLU A 39 1.92 -11.37 -10.14
N LYS A 40 0.81 -11.39 -9.39
CA LYS A 40 -0.12 -12.53 -9.41
C LYS A 40 -1.01 -12.55 -10.65
N PHE A 41 -1.39 -11.39 -11.17
CA PHE A 41 -2.32 -11.26 -12.29
C PHE A 41 -1.69 -10.73 -13.58
N ASP A 42 -0.38 -10.50 -13.58
CA ASP A 42 0.39 -9.94 -14.70
C ASP A 42 -0.26 -8.66 -15.26
N THR A 43 -0.63 -7.75 -14.36
CA THR A 43 -1.34 -6.53 -14.70
C THR A 43 -0.85 -5.34 -13.89
N ASN A 44 -0.99 -4.13 -14.44
CA ASN A 44 -0.64 -2.92 -13.69
C ASN A 44 -1.63 -2.72 -12.53
N CYS A 45 -1.10 -2.51 -11.32
CA CYS A 45 -1.91 -2.29 -10.12
C CYS A 45 -1.49 -1.00 -9.41
N PHE A 46 -2.48 -0.23 -8.98
CA PHE A 46 -2.30 0.86 -8.03
C PHE A 46 -2.82 0.41 -6.68
N ALA A 47 -2.10 0.76 -5.62
CA ALA A 47 -2.57 0.59 -4.26
C ALA A 47 -2.32 1.89 -3.49
N ASP A 48 -3.23 2.18 -2.58
CA ASP A 48 -3.12 3.27 -1.63
C ASP A 48 -3.04 2.68 -0.23
N ASP A 49 -2.35 3.36 0.66
CA ASP A 49 -2.31 3.01 2.07
C ASP A 49 -2.31 4.27 2.91
N SER A 50 -3.07 4.25 3.99
CA SER A 50 -3.29 5.43 4.81
C SER A 50 -3.11 5.09 6.29
N GLY A 51 -2.69 6.08 7.07
CA GLY A 51 -2.45 5.91 8.50
C GLY A 51 -2.50 7.25 9.22
N LEU A 52 -2.65 7.18 10.54
CA LEU A 52 -2.58 8.35 11.41
C LEU A 52 -1.15 8.51 11.92
N LEU A 53 -0.55 9.67 11.65
CA LEU A 53 0.75 10.05 12.18
C LEU A 53 0.56 11.15 13.23
N VAL A 54 1.01 10.88 14.46
CA VAL A 54 0.96 11.85 15.55
C VAL A 54 2.37 12.25 15.92
N ASP A 55 2.72 13.53 15.71
CA ASP A 55 4.06 14.07 15.99
C ASP A 55 4.48 13.86 17.44
N ALA A 56 3.55 14.04 18.39
CA ALA A 56 3.80 13.84 19.82
C ALA A 56 4.05 12.37 20.22
N LEU A 57 3.76 11.43 19.32
CA LEU A 57 3.97 9.99 19.50
C LEU A 57 4.99 9.44 18.48
N ASP A 58 5.90 10.29 17.99
CA ASP A 58 6.93 9.94 17.00
C ASP A 58 6.35 9.25 15.75
N GLY A 59 5.17 9.69 15.29
CA GLY A 59 4.49 9.15 14.11
C GLY A 59 3.55 7.98 14.39
N ALA A 60 3.46 7.45 15.62
CA ALA A 60 2.49 6.41 15.96
C ALA A 60 1.04 6.95 15.94
N PRO A 61 0.01 6.11 15.66
CA PRO A 61 0.05 4.65 15.44
C PRO A 61 0.47 4.22 14.03
N GLY A 62 0.66 5.14 13.09
CA GLY A 62 1.09 4.83 11.74
C GLY A 62 2.45 4.11 11.74
N LYS A 63 2.61 3.19 10.80
CA LYS A 63 3.90 2.53 10.56
C LYS A 63 4.75 3.49 9.73
N THR A 64 5.69 4.17 10.37
CA THR A 64 6.78 4.87 9.70
C THR A 64 8.10 4.35 10.24
N GLU A 65 9.17 4.45 9.44
CA GLU A 65 10.51 4.35 10.01
C GLU A 65 10.60 5.38 11.14
N LYS A 66 11.11 4.95 12.31
CA LYS A 66 11.41 5.89 13.38
C LYS A 66 12.24 7.03 12.77
N PRO A 67 11.97 8.31 13.07
CA PRO A 67 12.90 9.35 12.71
C PRO A 67 14.24 8.94 13.32
N THR A 68 15.20 8.59 12.46
CA THR A 68 16.60 8.57 12.87
C THR A 68 16.82 9.94 13.49
N SER A 69 17.22 9.97 14.75
CA SER A 69 17.51 11.20 15.48
C SER A 69 18.33 12.09 14.55
N LYS A 70 17.69 13.11 14.00
CA LYS A 70 18.36 14.09 13.15
C LYS A 70 19.42 14.71 14.05
N PRO A 71 20.71 14.78 13.65
CA PRO A 71 21.75 15.38 14.47
C PRO A 71 21.42 16.83 14.80
#